data_AF-A0A4S2JLN5-F1
#
_entry.id   AF-A0A4S2JLN5-F1
#
_cell.length_a   1.000
_cell.length_b   1.000
_cell.length_c   1.000
_cell.angle_alpha   90.00
_cell.angle_beta   90.00
_cell.angle_gamma   90.00
#
_symmetry.space_group_name_H-M   'P 1'
#
loop_
_entity.id
_entity.type
_entity.pdbx_description
1 polymer ?
#
loop_
_entity_poly.entity_id
_entity_poly.type
_entity_poly.pdbx_seq_one_letter_code
_entity_poly.pdbx_strand_id
1 'polypeptide(L)'
;MAKSVLSSDTLPKAGRVNEVKEHYTGNKTRNAQVREDLPRARVEQELEALRYQTYVQQQEERDALVARQIALSLEREERQRERDVQERMRLQLRLGDEAMQREFEKRMQEEKDEELAKKLQQEEEEDHDDPEDERLMLDQKLAMEAQDAELARMLQEKERTKARKARERARQKKLERERLQLQQQQQQQADEQNLTERPQRPDRLDLKTVSIKNRGRYSANYSQYSDPEEIQTLDTVDTMREMTNVAAIIDPTYHVHRGTSSSSSSTISPTYVLPTPPQELMTDEVPCYMPIQGQRRNQAQSPSNAHEEKHKRRVKDGCKHQ
;
A
#
# COMPACT_ATOMS: atom_id res chain seq x y z
N MET A 1 -26.23 53.71 79.79
CA MET A 1 -26.18 52.54 78.88
C MET A 1 -24.79 51.95 78.94
N ALA A 2 -24.62 50.78 79.55
CA ALA A 2 -23.40 50.00 79.44
C ALA A 2 -23.81 48.51 79.49
N LYS A 3 -23.96 47.92 78.30
CA LYS A 3 -24.21 46.48 78.14
C LYS A 3 -22.90 45.79 78.48
N SER A 4 -22.89 45.04 79.58
CA SER A 4 -21.78 44.17 79.96
C SER A 4 -21.57 43.15 78.85
N VAL A 5 -20.37 43.20 78.28
CA VAL A 5 -19.83 42.19 77.38
C VAL A 5 -19.81 40.88 78.15
N LEU A 6 -20.68 39.94 77.75
CA LEU A 6 -20.63 38.55 78.18
C LEU A 6 -19.31 37.96 77.66
N SER A 7 -18.27 38.00 78.49
CA SER A 7 -17.07 37.19 78.28
C SER A 7 -17.47 35.72 78.29
N SER A 8 -17.37 35.12 77.12
CA SER A 8 -17.66 33.73 76.77
C SER A 8 -16.68 32.70 77.39
N ASP A 9 -16.27 32.89 78.64
CA ASP A 9 -15.13 32.17 79.23
C ASP A 9 -15.44 31.27 80.44
N THR A 10 -16.72 31.03 80.74
CA THR A 10 -17.12 30.29 81.96
C THR A 10 -17.86 28.99 81.68
N LEU A 11 -17.26 28.11 80.87
CA LEU A 11 -17.53 26.67 81.01
C LEU A 11 -16.84 26.14 82.28
N PRO A 12 -17.52 25.27 83.07
CA PRO A 12 -17.08 24.85 84.39
C PRO A 12 -15.71 24.16 84.31
N LYS A 13 -14.74 24.68 85.07
CA LYS A 13 -13.35 24.17 85.13
C LYS A 13 -13.28 22.65 85.37
N ALA A 14 -14.25 22.07 86.07
CA ALA A 14 -14.33 20.62 86.33
C ALA A 14 -14.54 19.76 85.07
N GLY A 15 -15.35 20.22 84.10
CA GLY A 15 -15.57 19.49 82.84
C GLY A 15 -14.30 19.44 81.99
N ARG A 16 -13.59 20.57 81.91
CA ARG A 16 -12.30 20.67 81.20
C ARG A 16 -11.22 19.77 81.80
N VAL A 17 -11.16 19.60 83.12
CA VAL A 17 -10.16 18.74 83.77
C VAL A 17 -10.39 17.26 83.47
N ASN A 18 -11.65 16.82 83.43
CA ASN A 18 -11.98 15.43 83.10
C ASN A 18 -11.69 15.11 81.62
N GLU A 19 -12.09 15.99 80.72
CA GLU A 19 -11.80 15.88 79.28
C GLU A 19 -10.28 15.81 79.01
N VAL A 20 -9.51 16.70 79.65
CA VAL A 20 -8.05 16.70 79.56
C VAL A 20 -7.46 15.37 80.05
N LYS A 21 -7.96 14.83 81.16
CA LYS A 21 -7.48 13.55 81.71
C LYS A 21 -7.74 12.38 80.77
N GLU A 22 -8.94 12.31 80.19
CA GLU A 22 -9.30 11.29 79.19
C GLU A 22 -8.41 11.37 77.96
N HIS A 23 -8.18 12.58 77.43
CA HIS A 23 -7.25 12.80 76.31
C HIS A 23 -5.82 12.38 76.64
N TYR A 24 -5.31 12.68 77.84
CA TYR A 24 -3.97 12.25 78.24
C TYR A 24 -3.87 10.72 78.38
N THR A 25 -4.90 10.05 78.91
CA THR A 25 -4.94 8.59 78.98
C THR A 25 -5.02 7.94 77.60
N GLY A 26 -5.82 8.50 76.68
CA GLY A 26 -5.89 8.07 75.29
C GLY A 26 -4.60 8.33 74.51
N ASN A 27 -3.94 9.46 74.76
CA ASN A 27 -2.63 9.76 74.17
C ASN A 27 -1.54 8.83 74.73
N LYS A 28 -1.60 8.47 76.00
CA LYS A 28 -0.62 7.55 76.60
C LYS A 28 -0.72 6.16 75.97
N THR A 29 -1.93 5.64 75.79
CA THR A 29 -2.18 4.34 75.15
C THR A 29 -1.80 4.36 73.67
N ARG A 30 -2.21 5.38 72.89
CA ARG A 30 -1.76 5.52 71.48
C ARG A 30 -0.24 5.65 71.35
N ASN A 31 0.42 6.42 72.20
CA ASN A 31 1.89 6.51 72.17
C ASN A 31 2.59 5.21 72.56
N ALA A 32 1.97 4.39 73.42
CA ALA A 32 2.48 3.06 73.72
C ALA A 32 2.37 2.14 72.50
N GLN A 33 1.20 2.11 71.84
CA GLN A 33 0.97 1.36 70.61
C GLN A 33 1.96 1.76 69.50
N VAL A 34 2.12 3.06 69.25
CA VAL A 34 3.06 3.55 68.22
C VAL A 34 4.51 3.10 68.51
N ARG A 35 4.93 3.03 69.78
CA ARG A 35 6.28 2.56 70.13
C ARG A 35 6.47 1.07 69.87
N GLU A 36 5.41 0.28 69.97
CA GLU A 36 5.42 -1.16 69.70
C GLU A 36 5.27 -1.44 68.19
N ASP A 37 4.35 -0.76 67.51
CA ASP A 37 4.01 -0.99 66.12
C ASP A 37 5.06 -0.45 65.15
N LEU A 38 5.69 0.69 65.45
CA LEU A 38 6.67 1.30 64.55
C LEU A 38 7.87 0.39 64.21
N PRO A 39 8.58 -0.22 65.19
CA PRO A 39 9.66 -1.16 64.85
C PRO A 39 9.12 -2.40 64.12
N ARG A 40 7.93 -2.88 64.48
CA ARG A 40 7.31 -4.04 63.82
C ARG A 40 6.98 -3.76 62.35
N ALA A 41 6.40 -2.60 62.07
CA ALA A 41 6.08 -2.16 60.72
C ALA A 41 7.34 -2.00 59.86
N ARG A 42 8.45 -1.52 60.42
CA ARG A 42 9.73 -1.46 59.68
C ARG A 42 10.25 -2.83 59.29
N VAL A 43 10.25 -3.78 60.23
CA VAL A 43 10.69 -5.16 59.95
C VAL A 43 9.78 -5.80 58.89
N GLU A 44 8.47 -5.56 58.97
CA GLU A 44 7.52 -6.09 57.99
C GLU A 44 7.72 -5.48 56.59
N GLN A 45 8.01 -4.19 56.50
CA GLN A 45 8.38 -3.52 55.25
C GLN A 45 9.67 -4.08 54.64
N GLU A 46 10.70 -4.32 55.47
CA GLU A 46 11.95 -4.93 55.02
C GLU A 46 11.72 -6.36 54.51
N LEU A 47 10.89 -7.13 55.20
CA LEU A 47 10.55 -8.50 54.80
C LEU A 47 9.76 -8.51 53.48
N GLU A 48 8.82 -7.58 53.30
CA GLU A 48 8.07 -7.42 52.06
C GLU A 48 8.97 -6.99 50.89
N ALA A 49 9.89 -6.07 51.12
CA ALA A 49 10.88 -5.65 50.12
C ALA A 49 11.74 -6.83 49.65
N LEU A 50 12.17 -7.71 50.57
CA LEU A 50 12.91 -8.93 50.24
C LEU A 50 12.07 -9.91 49.41
N ARG A 51 10.79 -10.11 49.77
CA ARG A 51 9.87 -10.95 48.98
C ARG A 51 9.70 -10.42 47.56
N TYR A 52 9.50 -9.11 47.41
CA TYR A 52 9.39 -8.47 46.11
C TYR A 52 10.68 -8.63 45.29
N GLN A 53 11.84 -8.43 45.93
CA GLN A 53 13.14 -8.64 45.28
C GLN A 53 13.31 -10.07 44.77
N THR A 54 12.97 -11.07 45.59
CA THR A 54 13.02 -12.48 45.18
C THR A 54 12.06 -12.76 44.02
N TYR A 55 10.86 -12.18 44.04
CA TYR A 55 9.90 -12.34 42.95
C TYR A 55 10.44 -11.78 41.62
N VAL A 56 11.02 -10.57 41.65
CA VAL A 56 11.64 -9.94 40.48
C VAL A 56 12.82 -10.79 39.97
N GLN A 57 13.70 -11.25 40.85
CA GLN A 57 14.82 -12.11 40.46
C GLN A 57 14.37 -13.39 39.77
N GLN A 58 13.33 -14.06 40.29
CA GLN A 58 12.79 -15.25 39.63
C GLN A 58 12.17 -14.96 38.26
N GLN A 59 11.64 -13.76 38.05
CA GLN A 59 11.15 -13.35 36.74
C GLN A 59 12.32 -13.10 35.78
N GLU A 60 13.35 -12.38 36.24
CA GLU A 60 14.58 -12.14 35.48
C GLU A 60 15.27 -13.44 35.08
N GLU A 61 15.32 -14.45 35.96
CA GLU A 61 15.89 -15.76 35.65
C GLU A 61 15.12 -16.51 34.54
N ARG A 62 13.78 -16.45 34.58
CA ARG A 62 12.93 -17.03 33.53
C ARG A 62 13.12 -16.30 32.21
N ASP A 63 13.12 -14.98 32.24
CA ASP A 63 13.32 -14.14 31.05
C ASP A 63 14.73 -14.34 30.47
N ALA A 64 15.74 -14.50 31.32
CA ALA A 64 17.11 -14.80 30.90
C ALA A 64 17.23 -16.17 30.23
N LEU A 65 16.49 -17.19 30.68
CA LEU A 65 16.44 -18.49 30.03
C LEU A 65 15.84 -18.38 28.62
N VAL A 66 14.71 -17.67 28.50
CA VAL A 66 14.04 -17.44 27.21
C VAL A 66 14.95 -16.63 26.27
N ALA A 67 15.58 -15.57 26.77
CA ALA A 67 16.49 -14.74 26.00
C ALA A 67 17.70 -15.54 25.47
N ARG A 68 18.28 -16.44 26.29
CA ARG A 68 19.36 -17.34 25.84
C ARG A 68 18.90 -18.28 24.73
N GLN A 69 17.69 -18.84 24.84
CA GLN A 69 17.16 -19.74 23.82
C GLN A 69 16.90 -19.01 22.50
N ILE A 70 16.34 -17.80 22.56
CA ILE A 70 16.14 -16.94 21.39
C ILE A 70 17.49 -16.57 20.76
N ALA A 71 18.46 -16.12 21.55
CA ALA A 71 19.79 -15.75 21.07
C ALA A 71 20.47 -16.92 20.33
N LEU A 72 20.39 -18.13 20.87
CA LEU A 72 20.97 -19.32 20.25
C LEU A 72 20.25 -19.72 18.95
N SER A 73 18.94 -19.52 18.87
CA SER A 73 18.19 -19.73 17.63
C SER A 73 18.57 -18.72 16.54
N LEU A 74 18.71 -17.44 16.91
CA LEU A 74 19.10 -16.36 16.00
C LEU A 74 20.53 -16.57 15.48
N GLU A 75 21.48 -16.96 16.33
CA GLU A 75 22.86 -17.22 15.91
C GLU A 75 22.94 -18.34 14.85
N ARG A 76 22.14 -19.41 15.01
CA ARG A 76 22.08 -20.51 14.04
C ARG A 76 21.49 -20.05 12.71
N GLU A 77 20.42 -19.27 12.77
CA GLU A 77 19.74 -18.73 11.60
C GLU A 77 20.65 -17.73 10.86
N GLU A 78 21.36 -16.86 11.57
CA GLU A 78 22.31 -15.91 11.01
C GLU A 78 23.46 -16.63 10.29
N ARG A 79 24.03 -17.68 10.89
CA ARG A 79 25.04 -18.52 10.21
C ARG A 79 24.52 -19.23 8.95
N GLN A 80 23.23 -19.54 8.89
CA GLN A 80 22.64 -20.10 7.68
C GLN A 80 22.46 -19.02 6.62
N ARG A 81 21.87 -17.87 6.99
CA ARG A 81 21.73 -16.72 6.09
C ARG A 81 23.07 -16.25 5.53
N GLU A 82 24.12 -16.20 6.35
CA GLU A 82 25.45 -15.82 5.89
C GLU A 82 25.99 -16.79 4.83
N ARG A 83 25.82 -18.11 5.05
CA ARG A 83 26.19 -19.13 4.06
C ARG A 83 25.40 -18.97 2.77
N ASP A 84 24.09 -18.79 2.86
CA ASP A 84 23.23 -18.60 1.68
C ASP A 84 23.62 -17.33 0.90
N VAL A 85 23.95 -16.25 1.60
CA VAL A 85 24.41 -15.00 0.98
C VAL A 85 25.77 -15.21 0.30
N GLN A 86 26.71 -15.89 0.95
CA GLN A 86 28.02 -16.22 0.35
C GLN A 86 27.85 -17.13 -0.87
N GLU A 87 26.99 -18.13 -0.81
CA GLU A 87 26.70 -19.03 -1.93
C GLU A 87 26.04 -18.29 -3.10
N ARG A 88 25.07 -17.41 -2.82
CA ARG A 88 24.45 -16.55 -3.84
C ARG A 88 25.47 -15.64 -4.50
N MET A 89 26.34 -15.00 -3.72
CA MET A 89 27.41 -14.15 -4.26
C MET A 89 28.38 -14.96 -5.14
N ARG A 90 28.75 -16.16 -4.71
CA ARG A 90 29.60 -17.06 -5.49
C ARG A 90 28.93 -17.51 -6.79
N LEU A 91 27.63 -17.81 -6.74
CA LEU A 91 26.86 -18.17 -7.93
C LEU A 91 26.73 -16.99 -8.89
N GLN A 92 26.53 -15.78 -8.37
CA GLN A 92 26.46 -14.57 -9.18
C GLN A 92 27.77 -14.31 -9.94
N LEU A 93 28.93 -14.49 -9.28
CA LEU A 93 30.23 -14.39 -9.95
C LEU A 93 30.35 -15.42 -11.07
N ARG A 94 29.98 -16.68 -10.81
CA ARG A 94 30.01 -17.75 -11.81
C ARG A 94 29.13 -17.46 -13.02
N LEU A 95 27.90 -16.96 -12.79
CA LEU A 95 27.00 -16.55 -13.86
C LEU A 95 27.55 -15.35 -14.65
N GLY A 96 28.23 -14.41 -13.98
CA GLY A 96 28.90 -13.29 -14.62
C GLY A 96 30.02 -13.75 -15.57
N ASP A 97 30.87 -14.68 -15.12
CA ASP A 97 31.94 -15.26 -15.93
C ASP A 97 31.39 -16.03 -17.13
N GLU A 98 30.35 -16.87 -16.93
CA GLU A 98 29.69 -17.61 -18.01
C GLU A 98 29.02 -16.69 -19.03
N ALA A 99 28.42 -15.57 -18.59
CA ALA A 99 27.85 -14.57 -19.50
C ALA A 99 28.93 -13.88 -20.33
N MET A 100 30.05 -13.50 -19.72
CA MET A 100 31.18 -12.87 -20.41
C MET A 100 31.80 -13.80 -21.45
N GLN A 101 31.93 -15.09 -21.14
CA GLN A 101 32.42 -16.09 -22.10
C GLN A 101 31.49 -16.23 -23.31
N ARG A 102 30.17 -16.31 -23.10
CA ARG A 102 29.20 -16.37 -24.20
C ARG A 102 29.22 -15.11 -25.07
N GLU A 103 29.38 -13.93 -24.46
CA GLU A 103 29.54 -12.69 -25.21
C GLU A 103 30.83 -12.69 -26.04
N PHE A 104 31.92 -13.20 -25.47
CA PHE A 104 33.19 -13.33 -26.19
C PHE A 104 33.08 -14.28 -27.38
N GLU A 105 32.48 -15.47 -27.18
CA GLU A 105 32.21 -16.43 -28.26
C GLU A 105 31.33 -15.84 -29.36
N LYS A 106 30.27 -15.11 -28.97
CA LYS A 106 29.38 -14.43 -29.91
C LYS A 106 30.12 -13.39 -30.74
N ARG A 107 30.96 -12.56 -30.11
CA ARG A 107 31.78 -11.55 -30.82
C ARG A 107 32.76 -12.19 -31.79
N MET A 108 33.43 -13.26 -31.37
CA MET A 108 34.34 -14.01 -32.23
C MET A 108 33.62 -14.63 -33.44
N GLN A 109 32.35 -15.01 -33.29
CA GLN A 109 31.55 -15.52 -34.40
C GLN A 109 31.04 -14.40 -35.31
N GLU A 110 30.57 -13.30 -34.74
CA GLU A 110 30.16 -12.11 -35.48
C GLU A 110 31.31 -11.53 -36.31
N GLU A 111 32.53 -11.48 -35.77
CA GLU A 111 33.72 -11.04 -36.51
C GLU A 111 34.03 -11.97 -37.68
N LYS A 112 33.93 -13.30 -37.49
CA LYS A 112 34.10 -14.26 -38.59
C LYS A 112 33.02 -14.14 -39.66
N ASP A 113 31.77 -13.96 -39.25
CA ASP A 113 30.65 -13.78 -40.16
C ASP A 113 30.77 -12.43 -40.91
N GLU A 114 31.26 -11.37 -40.25
CA GLU A 114 31.54 -10.07 -40.85
C GLU A 114 32.70 -10.15 -41.85
N GLU A 115 33.79 -10.83 -41.53
CA GLU A 115 34.90 -11.06 -42.45
C GLU A 115 34.45 -11.84 -43.69
N LEU A 116 33.63 -12.87 -43.50
CA LEU A 116 33.06 -13.65 -44.59
C LEU A 116 32.13 -12.80 -45.47
N ALA A 117 31.25 -12.00 -44.85
CA ALA A 117 30.34 -11.11 -45.55
C ALA A 117 31.10 -10.03 -46.36
N LYS A 118 32.16 -9.44 -45.79
CA LYS A 118 33.02 -8.48 -46.52
C LYS A 118 33.71 -9.13 -47.70
N LYS A 119 34.20 -10.36 -47.56
CA LYS A 119 34.85 -11.08 -48.65
C LYS A 119 33.87 -11.40 -49.78
N LEU A 120 32.67 -11.88 -49.45
CA LEU A 120 31.60 -12.11 -50.43
C LEU A 120 31.18 -10.83 -51.14
N GLN A 121 31.02 -9.73 -50.39
CA GLN A 121 30.69 -8.44 -50.99
C GLN A 121 31.80 -7.94 -51.92
N GLN A 122 33.07 -8.10 -51.53
CA GLN A 122 34.20 -7.71 -52.39
C GLN A 122 34.26 -8.58 -53.66
N GLU A 123 33.97 -9.88 -53.57
CA GLU A 123 33.89 -10.77 -54.74
C GLU A 123 32.72 -10.39 -55.66
N GLU A 124 31.55 -10.04 -55.10
CA GLU A 124 30.42 -9.50 -55.87
C GLU A 124 30.78 -8.14 -56.52
N GLU A 125 31.46 -7.24 -55.81
CA GLU A 125 31.89 -5.95 -56.36
C GLU A 125 32.97 -6.13 -57.46
N GLU A 126 33.91 -7.06 -57.30
CA GLU A 126 34.94 -7.39 -58.31
C GLU A 126 34.35 -8.10 -59.55
N ASP A 127 33.30 -8.92 -59.37
CA ASP A 127 32.59 -9.56 -60.49
C ASP A 127 31.61 -8.60 -61.21
N HIS A 128 31.37 -7.39 -60.67
CA HIS A 128 30.49 -6.35 -61.22
C HIS A 128 31.24 -5.18 -61.90
N ASP A 129 32.49 -5.38 -62.33
CA ASP A 129 33.30 -4.41 -63.08
C ASP A 129 32.79 -4.09 -64.52
N ASP A 130 31.59 -4.54 -64.91
CA ASP A 130 31.01 -4.22 -66.22
C ASP A 130 30.23 -2.88 -66.15
N PRO A 131 30.72 -1.78 -66.75
CA PRO A 131 30.10 -0.46 -66.64
C PRO A 131 28.66 -0.38 -67.23
N GLU A 132 28.21 -1.42 -67.93
CA GLU A 132 26.82 -1.56 -68.37
C GLU A 132 25.87 -1.96 -67.23
N ASP A 133 26.34 -2.76 -66.26
CA ASP A 133 25.52 -3.24 -65.15
C ASP A 133 25.25 -2.14 -64.11
N GLU A 134 26.24 -1.29 -63.81
CA GLU A 134 26.04 -0.11 -62.96
C GLU A 134 24.99 0.85 -63.54
N ARG A 135 25.01 1.04 -64.87
CA ARG A 135 24.03 1.87 -65.57
C ARG A 135 22.64 1.26 -65.54
N LEU A 136 22.54 -0.05 -65.75
CA LEU A 136 21.28 -0.80 -65.64
C LEU A 136 20.69 -0.73 -64.23
N MET A 137 21.51 -0.82 -63.18
CA MET A 137 21.09 -0.68 -61.79
C MET A 137 20.60 0.75 -61.48
N LEU A 138 21.29 1.77 -62.01
CA LEU A 138 20.88 3.17 -61.88
C LEU A 138 19.54 3.43 -62.60
N ASP A 139 19.38 2.90 -63.81
CA ASP A 139 18.16 3.00 -64.59
C ASP A 139 17.01 2.22 -63.95
N GLN A 140 17.26 1.05 -63.36
CA GLN A 140 16.28 0.28 -62.61
C GLN A 140 15.81 1.04 -61.36
N LYS A 141 16.75 1.65 -60.63
CA LYS A 141 16.42 2.50 -59.48
C LYS A 141 15.58 3.71 -59.90
N LEU A 142 15.93 4.36 -61.01
CA LEU A 142 15.17 5.47 -61.56
C LEU A 142 13.77 5.03 -62.02
N ALA A 143 13.65 3.83 -62.59
CA ALA A 143 12.37 3.26 -62.99
C ALA A 143 11.47 2.95 -61.77
N MET A 144 12.02 2.42 -60.68
CA MET A 144 11.29 2.24 -59.43
C MET A 144 10.83 3.59 -58.84
N GLU A 145 11.72 4.59 -58.81
CA GLU A 145 11.37 5.93 -58.36
C GLU A 145 10.26 6.57 -59.22
N ALA A 146 10.29 6.34 -60.53
CA ALA A 146 9.23 6.79 -61.43
C ALA A 146 7.88 6.09 -61.15
N GLN A 147 7.89 4.78 -60.90
CA GLN A 147 6.69 4.02 -60.53
C GLN A 147 6.10 4.51 -59.21
N ASP A 148 6.94 4.71 -58.19
CA ASP A 148 6.53 5.24 -56.90
C ASP A 148 5.96 6.66 -57.02
N ALA A 149 6.53 7.50 -57.89
CA ALA A 149 6.03 8.84 -58.17
C ALA A 149 4.66 8.84 -58.89
N GLU A 150 4.40 7.90 -59.80
CA GLU A 150 3.08 7.73 -60.42
C GLU A 150 2.03 7.24 -59.43
N LEU A 151 2.40 6.27 -58.58
CA LEU A 151 1.52 5.76 -57.53
C LEU A 151 1.17 6.87 -56.53
N ALA A 152 2.15 7.68 -56.11
CA ALA A 152 1.94 8.84 -55.26
C ALA A 152 0.98 9.85 -55.90
N ARG A 153 1.13 10.14 -57.20
CA ARG A 153 0.20 11.02 -57.93
C ARG A 153 -1.21 10.46 -58.00
N MET A 154 -1.37 9.16 -58.27
CA MET A 154 -2.68 8.50 -58.33
C MET A 154 -3.40 8.55 -56.97
N LEU A 155 -2.68 8.32 -55.87
CA LEU A 155 -3.23 8.42 -54.51
C LEU A 155 -3.64 9.86 -54.18
N GLN A 156 -2.79 10.84 -54.49
CA GLN A 156 -3.09 12.25 -54.28
C GLN A 156 -4.31 12.72 -55.09
N GLU A 157 -4.48 12.24 -56.33
CA GLU A 157 -5.63 12.57 -57.16
C GLU A 157 -6.93 11.92 -56.64
N LYS A 158 -6.86 10.68 -56.15
CA LYS A 158 -7.97 10.02 -55.44
C LYS A 158 -8.38 10.78 -54.17
N GLU A 159 -7.42 11.33 -53.43
CA GLU A 159 -7.72 12.18 -52.28
C GLU A 159 -8.35 13.51 -52.71
N ARG A 160 -7.78 14.17 -53.72
CA ARG A 160 -8.28 15.46 -54.23
C ARG A 160 -9.70 15.37 -54.79
N THR A 161 -10.03 14.27 -55.48
CA THR A 161 -11.39 14.01 -55.99
C THR A 161 -12.39 13.74 -54.86
N LYS A 162 -12.03 12.94 -53.85
CA LYS A 162 -12.84 12.75 -52.63
C LYS A 162 -13.06 14.08 -51.90
N ALA A 163 -12.02 14.90 -51.75
CA ALA A 163 -12.11 16.22 -51.14
C ALA A 163 -13.04 17.16 -51.92
N ARG A 164 -12.98 17.17 -53.25
CA ARG A 164 -13.92 17.94 -54.10
C ARG A 164 -15.36 17.48 -53.91
N LYS A 165 -15.62 16.17 -53.95
CA LYS A 165 -16.96 15.59 -53.76
C LYS A 165 -17.54 15.89 -52.36
N ALA A 166 -16.70 15.86 -51.32
CA ALA A 166 -17.10 16.26 -49.97
C ALA A 166 -17.44 17.76 -49.89
N ARG A 167 -16.65 18.63 -50.53
CA ARG A 167 -16.93 20.09 -50.61
C ARG A 167 -18.22 20.38 -51.34
N GLU A 168 -18.54 19.67 -52.42
CA GLU A 168 -19.80 19.82 -53.14
C GLU A 168 -21.01 19.40 -52.29
N ARG A 169 -20.93 18.24 -51.63
CA ARG A 169 -21.96 17.79 -50.68
C ARG A 169 -22.16 18.78 -49.54
N ALA A 170 -21.09 19.36 -49.02
CA ALA A 170 -21.17 20.40 -47.99
C ALA A 170 -21.89 21.66 -48.51
N ARG A 171 -21.67 22.07 -49.76
CA ARG A 171 -22.38 23.18 -50.39
C ARG A 171 -23.87 22.88 -50.61
N GLN A 172 -24.21 21.69 -51.10
CA GLN A 172 -25.60 21.26 -51.29
C GLN A 172 -26.35 21.22 -49.95
N LYS A 173 -25.75 20.61 -48.91
CA LYS A 173 -26.32 20.57 -47.56
C LYS A 173 -26.49 21.96 -46.94
N LYS A 174 -25.55 22.89 -47.20
CA LYS A 174 -25.68 24.28 -46.75
C LYS A 174 -26.89 24.97 -47.38
N LEU A 175 -27.08 24.80 -48.69
CA LEU A 175 -28.18 25.40 -49.44
C LEU A 175 -29.54 24.79 -49.04
N GLU A 176 -29.59 23.47 -48.81
CA GLU A 176 -30.78 22.80 -48.28
C GLU A 176 -31.14 23.28 -46.86
N ARG A 177 -30.14 23.44 -45.98
CA ARG A 177 -30.34 23.99 -44.63
C ARG A 177 -30.89 25.42 -44.67
N GLU A 178 -30.41 26.26 -45.58
CA GLU A 178 -30.97 27.60 -45.80
C GLU A 178 -32.44 27.55 -46.24
N ARG A 179 -32.80 26.64 -47.16
CA ARG A 179 -34.22 26.45 -47.56
C ARG A 179 -35.10 26.00 -46.40
N LEU A 180 -34.63 25.05 -45.60
CA LEU A 180 -35.38 24.57 -44.44
C LEU A 180 -35.56 25.69 -43.39
N GLN A 181 -34.52 26.51 -43.18
CA GLN A 181 -34.59 27.62 -42.24
C GLN A 181 -35.61 28.68 -42.69
N LEU A 182 -35.68 28.97 -44.00
CA LEU A 182 -36.69 29.87 -44.56
C LEU A 182 -38.11 29.29 -44.42
N GLN A 183 -38.29 27.97 -44.61
CA GLN A 183 -39.58 27.31 -44.39
C GLN A 183 -40.01 27.35 -42.92
N GLN A 184 -39.09 27.11 -41.99
CA GLN A 184 -39.38 27.18 -40.56
C GLN A 184 -39.78 28.61 -40.14
N GLN A 185 -39.16 29.64 -40.72
CA GLN A 185 -39.55 31.03 -40.45
C GLN A 185 -40.96 31.35 -40.97
N GLN A 186 -41.36 30.80 -42.14
CA GLN A 186 -42.76 30.90 -42.60
C GLN A 186 -43.73 30.13 -41.69
N GLN A 187 -43.33 28.97 -41.17
CA GLN A 187 -44.17 28.18 -40.28
C GLN A 187 -44.33 28.86 -38.91
N GLN A 188 -43.30 29.52 -38.38
CA GLN A 188 -43.42 30.35 -37.17
C GLN A 188 -44.37 31.53 -37.37
N GLN A 189 -44.38 32.16 -38.54
CA GLN A 189 -45.38 33.19 -38.88
C GLN A 189 -46.80 32.62 -39.01
N ALA A 190 -46.95 31.36 -39.48
CA ALA A 190 -48.24 30.67 -39.55
C ALA A 190 -48.74 30.22 -38.16
N ASP A 191 -47.84 29.76 -37.29
CA ASP A 191 -48.15 29.34 -35.91
C ASP A 191 -48.46 30.55 -35.02
N GLU A 192 -47.86 31.73 -35.25
CA GLU A 192 -48.28 32.99 -34.59
C GLU A 192 -49.72 33.39 -34.96
N GLN A 193 -50.28 32.92 -36.07
CA GLN A 193 -51.69 33.12 -36.42
C GLN A 193 -52.64 32.05 -35.86
N ASN A 194 -52.13 30.97 -35.26
CA ASN A 194 -52.93 29.83 -34.77
C ASN A 194 -52.86 29.62 -33.24
N LEU A 195 -52.73 30.70 -32.47
CA LEU A 195 -52.65 30.67 -31.00
C LEU A 195 -53.95 31.14 -30.33
N THR A 196 -55.00 30.29 -30.36
CA THR A 196 -56.16 30.37 -29.44
C THR A 196 -56.73 28.97 -29.14
N GLU A 197 -56.09 28.21 -28.22
CA GLU A 197 -56.75 27.46 -27.12
C GLU A 197 -55.76 26.52 -26.41
N ARG A 198 -55.82 26.54 -25.08
CA ARG A 198 -55.03 25.79 -24.05
C ARG A 198 -55.78 24.45 -23.72
N PRO A 199 -55.45 23.61 -22.69
CA PRO A 199 -54.31 23.50 -21.76
C PRO A 199 -53.77 22.04 -21.45
N GLN A 200 -52.50 21.88 -21.03
CA GLN A 200 -51.97 21.39 -19.71
C GLN A 200 -52.65 20.15 -19.05
N ARG A 201 -51.95 19.05 -18.69
CA ARG A 201 -51.10 18.90 -17.47
C ARG A 201 -50.32 17.54 -17.39
N PRO A 202 -49.37 17.37 -16.42
CA PRO A 202 -48.18 16.50 -16.45
C PRO A 202 -48.27 15.25 -15.56
N ASP A 203 -47.29 14.33 -15.64
CA ASP A 203 -46.75 13.68 -14.42
C ASP A 203 -45.36 13.03 -14.59
N ARG A 204 -44.61 12.98 -13.48
CA ARG A 204 -43.25 12.46 -13.28
C ARG A 204 -43.24 10.95 -13.02
N LEU A 205 -42.14 10.27 -13.35
CA LEU A 205 -41.78 9.00 -12.69
C LEU A 205 -40.25 8.75 -12.70
N ASP A 206 -39.65 8.79 -11.50
CA ASP A 206 -38.29 8.34 -11.18
C ASP A 206 -38.28 6.83 -10.88
N LEU A 207 -37.30 6.07 -11.37
CA LEU A 207 -36.92 4.77 -10.80
C LEU A 207 -35.39 4.53 -10.90
N LYS A 208 -34.77 4.44 -9.72
CA LYS A 208 -33.45 3.86 -9.45
C LYS A 208 -33.53 2.34 -9.56
N THR A 209 -32.47 1.67 -10.02
CA THR A 209 -31.90 0.47 -9.36
C THR A 209 -30.58 0.03 -10.02
N VAL A 210 -29.54 -0.08 -9.20
CA VAL A 210 -28.31 -0.83 -9.48
C VAL A 210 -28.59 -2.30 -9.22
N SER A 211 -28.23 -3.20 -10.14
CA SER A 211 -28.09 -4.63 -9.85
C SER A 211 -27.03 -5.26 -10.75
N ILE A 212 -25.92 -5.65 -10.10
CA ILE A 212 -24.83 -6.44 -10.67
C ILE A 212 -25.23 -7.91 -10.57
N LYS A 213 -25.29 -8.62 -11.70
CA LYS A 213 -25.13 -10.10 -11.74
C LYS A 213 -24.42 -10.53 -13.02
N ASN A 214 -23.20 -11.04 -12.84
CA ASN A 214 -22.51 -11.91 -13.80
C ASN A 214 -23.19 -13.28 -13.82
N ARG A 215 -23.52 -13.77 -15.02
CA ARG A 215 -23.64 -15.20 -15.31
C ARG A 215 -23.24 -15.41 -16.77
N GLY A 216 -22.09 -16.06 -16.98
CA GLY A 216 -21.66 -16.52 -18.30
C GLY A 216 -22.18 -17.92 -18.60
N ARG A 217 -22.46 -18.18 -19.88
CA ARG A 217 -21.86 -19.21 -20.76
C ARG A 217 -22.82 -19.63 -21.90
N TYR A 218 -22.38 -19.35 -23.14
CA TYR A 218 -22.58 -20.01 -24.48
C TYR A 218 -24.00 -20.43 -24.92
N SER A 219 -24.47 -20.37 -26.19
CA SER A 219 -23.87 -20.40 -27.53
C SER A 219 -24.93 -20.01 -28.60
N ALA A 220 -24.47 -19.82 -29.85
CA ALA A 220 -25.18 -19.77 -31.16
C ALA A 220 -25.68 -18.41 -31.68
N ASN A 221 -24.87 -17.73 -32.51
CA ASN A 221 -25.02 -17.76 -33.98
C ASN A 221 -23.95 -16.92 -34.69
N TYR A 222 -23.32 -17.55 -35.68
CA TYR A 222 -22.29 -17.04 -36.58
C TYR A 222 -22.85 -16.13 -37.69
N SER A 223 -22.04 -15.18 -38.15
CA SER A 223 -21.94 -14.75 -39.56
C SER A 223 -20.55 -14.10 -39.72
N GLN A 224 -19.50 -14.88 -39.99
CA GLN A 224 -18.99 -15.19 -41.33
C GLN A 224 -18.51 -13.94 -42.10
N TYR A 225 -17.19 -13.71 -42.03
CA TYR A 225 -16.39 -13.33 -43.19
C TYR A 225 -14.99 -13.94 -43.06
N SER A 226 -14.50 -14.45 -44.18
CA SER A 226 -13.22 -15.14 -44.36
C SER A 226 -12.07 -14.15 -44.59
N ASP A 227 -10.93 -14.40 -43.98
CA ASP A 227 -9.63 -13.86 -44.43
C ASP A 227 -8.57 -14.97 -44.27
N PRO A 228 -7.83 -15.34 -45.34
CA PRO A 228 -6.79 -16.35 -45.28
C PRO A 228 -5.43 -15.68 -45.07
N GLU A 229 -4.69 -16.09 -44.05
CA GLU A 229 -3.26 -16.41 -44.16
C GLU A 229 -2.78 -17.03 -42.84
N GLU A 230 -2.20 -18.22 -42.98
CA GLU A 230 -1.76 -19.10 -41.92
C GLU A 230 -0.42 -18.60 -41.35
N ILE A 231 -0.38 -18.34 -40.05
CA ILE A 231 0.83 -18.63 -39.26
C ILE A 231 0.45 -19.73 -38.28
N GLN A 232 0.89 -20.92 -38.61
CA GLN A 232 0.75 -22.15 -37.86
C GLN A 232 1.73 -22.10 -36.67
N THR A 233 1.30 -21.59 -35.51
CA THR A 233 2.01 -21.80 -34.23
C THR A 233 1.30 -22.87 -33.42
N LEU A 234 1.70 -24.13 -33.68
CA LEU A 234 1.57 -25.20 -32.70
C LEU A 234 2.55 -24.92 -31.55
N ASP A 235 2.02 -24.46 -30.42
CA ASP A 235 2.24 -25.08 -29.10
C ASP A 235 1.39 -24.34 -28.06
N THR A 236 0.19 -24.88 -27.89
CA THR A 236 -0.82 -24.42 -26.94
C THR A 236 -0.73 -25.28 -25.69
N VAL A 237 0.24 -25.01 -24.81
CA VAL A 237 0.22 -25.38 -23.38
C VAL A 237 1.07 -24.38 -22.60
N ASP A 238 0.54 -23.91 -21.47
CA ASP A 238 1.22 -23.07 -20.46
C ASP A 238 1.45 -21.58 -20.73
N THR A 239 0.41 -20.86 -21.13
CA THR A 239 0.39 -19.38 -20.94
C THR A 239 -0.90 -18.88 -20.30
N MET A 240 -1.29 -19.54 -19.20
CA MET A 240 -1.99 -18.87 -18.11
C MET A 240 -1.00 -18.74 -16.96
N ARG A 241 0.01 -17.88 -17.12
CA ARG A 241 0.73 -17.36 -15.96
C ARG A 241 -0.28 -16.50 -15.21
N GLU A 242 -0.97 -17.15 -14.29
CA GLU A 242 -1.76 -16.59 -13.21
C GLU A 242 -1.09 -15.27 -12.80
N MET A 243 -1.69 -14.13 -13.16
CA MET A 243 -1.19 -12.82 -12.75
C MET A 243 -1.19 -12.82 -11.22
N THR A 244 -0.02 -13.12 -10.67
CA THR A 244 0.19 -13.30 -9.25
C THR A 244 -0.13 -11.96 -8.62
N ASN A 245 -1.13 -11.93 -7.75
CA ASN A 245 -1.61 -10.68 -7.18
C ASN A 245 -0.46 -10.01 -6.42
N VAL A 246 0.08 -8.94 -7.00
CA VAL A 246 1.28 -8.24 -6.49
C VAL A 246 1.09 -7.83 -5.02
N ALA A 247 -0.15 -7.55 -4.60
CA ALA A 247 -0.47 -7.21 -3.22
C ALA A 247 -0.25 -8.38 -2.23
N ALA A 248 -0.38 -9.63 -2.68
CA ALA A 248 -0.08 -10.82 -1.87
C ALA A 248 1.44 -11.06 -1.69
N ILE A 249 2.25 -10.52 -2.60
CA ILE A 249 3.72 -10.62 -2.55
C ILE A 249 4.30 -9.57 -1.60
N ILE A 250 3.70 -8.38 -1.57
CA ILE A 250 4.18 -7.24 -0.78
C ILE A 250 3.63 -7.29 0.66
N ASP A 251 2.42 -7.80 0.86
CA ASP A 251 1.77 -7.87 2.17
C ASP A 251 1.17 -9.26 2.44
N PRO A 252 1.80 -10.08 3.30
CA PRO A 252 1.30 -11.41 3.67
C PRO A 252 -0.09 -11.40 4.34
N THR A 253 -0.55 -10.26 4.85
CA THR A 253 -1.88 -10.13 5.47
C THR A 253 -2.99 -9.87 4.46
N TYR A 254 -2.64 -9.59 3.20
CA TYR A 254 -3.58 -9.21 2.14
C TYR A 254 -4.62 -10.30 1.80
N HIS A 255 -4.37 -11.57 2.15
CA HIS A 255 -5.27 -12.69 1.88
C HIS A 255 -6.28 -13.01 3.00
N VAL A 256 -6.31 -12.25 4.10
CA VAL A 256 -7.10 -12.63 5.30
C VAL A 256 -8.62 -12.42 5.14
N HIS A 257 -9.10 -11.73 4.10
CA HIS A 257 -10.53 -11.45 3.95
C HIS A 257 -11.08 -11.69 2.54
N ARG A 258 -11.12 -12.96 2.12
CA ARG A 258 -12.06 -13.41 1.08
C ARG A 258 -12.68 -14.76 1.40
N GLY A 259 -13.71 -14.73 2.24
CA GLY A 259 -14.75 -15.76 2.30
C GLY A 259 -14.57 -16.88 3.33
N THR A 260 -15.22 -16.72 4.48
CA THR A 260 -15.86 -17.81 5.26
C THR A 260 -16.90 -18.51 4.33
N SER A 261 -17.13 -19.81 4.24
CA SER A 261 -16.97 -20.96 5.14
C SER A 261 -17.01 -22.24 4.32
N SER A 262 -16.26 -23.29 4.71
CA SER A 262 -16.68 -24.71 4.73
C SER A 262 -15.47 -25.62 4.96
N SER A 263 -15.38 -26.15 6.18
CA SER A 263 -14.91 -27.49 6.55
C SER A 263 -14.12 -28.31 5.51
N SER A 264 -12.80 -28.46 5.75
CA SER A 264 -12.17 -29.78 5.85
C SER A 264 -10.68 -29.65 6.21
N SER A 265 -10.39 -30.06 7.44
CA SER A 265 -9.16 -30.71 7.93
C SER A 265 -8.08 -31.03 6.88
N SER A 266 -6.87 -30.51 7.07
CA SER A 266 -5.59 -31.26 7.06
C SER A 266 -4.39 -30.30 7.03
N THR A 267 -3.88 -29.89 8.19
CA THR A 267 -2.43 -29.65 8.37
C THR A 267 -2.07 -29.87 9.83
N ILE A 268 -1.07 -30.72 10.00
CA ILE A 268 -0.58 -31.29 11.25
C ILE A 268 0.18 -30.18 11.98
N SER A 269 -0.27 -29.81 13.17
CA SER A 269 0.46 -28.94 14.09
C SER A 269 0.39 -29.55 15.50
N PRO A 270 1.49 -29.57 16.27
CA PRO A 270 1.57 -30.35 17.50
C PRO A 270 0.80 -29.64 18.62
N THR A 271 -0.28 -30.28 19.07
CA THR A 271 -1.04 -29.86 20.26
C THR A 271 -0.29 -30.31 21.51
N TYR A 272 0.24 -29.35 22.29
CA TYR A 272 0.59 -29.60 23.67
C TYR A 272 -0.69 -29.67 24.51
N VAL A 273 -0.87 -30.79 25.21
CA VAL A 273 -1.95 -31.02 26.17
C VAL A 273 -1.60 -30.28 27.46
N LEU A 274 -2.40 -29.30 27.83
CA LEU A 274 -2.39 -28.68 29.16
C LEU A 274 -3.37 -29.44 30.08
N PRO A 275 -2.97 -29.80 31.32
CA PRO A 275 -3.90 -30.32 32.32
C PRO A 275 -4.84 -29.20 32.78
N THR A 276 -6.14 -29.42 32.69
CA THR A 276 -7.19 -28.65 33.36
C THR A 276 -7.03 -28.72 34.88
N PRO A 277 -6.95 -27.60 35.61
CA PRO A 277 -7.23 -27.59 37.04
C PRO A 277 -8.76 -27.63 37.27
N PRO A 278 -9.24 -28.25 38.35
CA PRO A 278 -10.66 -28.33 38.65
C PRO A 278 -11.21 -26.94 38.99
N GLN A 279 -12.36 -26.62 38.38
CA GLN A 279 -13.20 -25.49 38.76
C GLN A 279 -13.79 -25.72 40.15
N GLU A 280 -13.40 -24.92 41.15
CA GLU A 280 -14.30 -24.45 42.19
C GLU A 280 -13.87 -23.05 42.65
N LEU A 281 -14.86 -22.24 43.01
CA LEU A 281 -14.81 -20.88 43.54
C LEU A 281 -14.66 -19.73 42.54
N MET A 282 -15.76 -19.46 41.84
CA MET A 282 -16.14 -18.10 41.45
C MET A 282 -16.46 -17.27 42.70
N THR A 283 -15.70 -16.20 42.97
CA THR A 283 -16.19 -14.92 43.53
C THR A 283 -15.04 -13.91 43.53
N ASP A 284 -14.99 -13.03 42.53
CA ASP A 284 -15.10 -11.59 42.74
C ASP A 284 -15.05 -10.83 41.41
N GLU A 285 -16.15 -10.12 41.15
CA GLU A 285 -16.25 -9.08 40.14
C GLU A 285 -15.28 -7.93 40.48
N VAL A 286 -14.26 -7.73 39.65
CA VAL A 286 -13.75 -6.37 39.42
C VAL A 286 -13.39 -6.23 37.93
N PRO A 287 -14.09 -5.40 37.15
CA PRO A 287 -13.64 -5.07 35.81
C PRO A 287 -12.33 -4.28 35.90
N CYS A 288 -11.26 -4.78 35.28
CA CYS A 288 -10.05 -4.01 35.00
C CYS A 288 -10.43 -2.76 34.17
N TYR A 289 -10.58 -1.62 34.83
CA TYR A 289 -10.72 -0.34 34.14
C TYR A 289 -9.44 -0.06 33.35
N MET A 290 -9.51 -0.16 32.02
CA MET A 290 -8.54 0.48 31.15
C MET A 290 -8.61 2.00 31.34
N PRO A 291 -7.48 2.71 31.49
CA PRO A 291 -7.50 4.15 31.61
C PRO A 291 -7.90 4.79 30.27
N ILE A 292 -9.05 5.47 30.26
CA ILE A 292 -9.52 6.27 29.13
C ILE A 292 -8.72 7.59 29.12
N GLN A 293 -7.81 7.73 28.17
CA GLN A 293 -7.10 8.98 27.92
C GLN A 293 -8.01 9.98 27.19
N GLY A 294 -8.15 11.19 27.74
CA GLY A 294 -8.36 12.39 26.90
C GLY A 294 -9.69 13.17 27.01
N GLN A 295 -10.20 13.48 28.20
CA GLN A 295 -11.09 14.64 28.39
C GLN A 295 -10.68 15.52 29.60
N ARG A 296 -9.99 16.62 29.27
CA ARG A 296 -9.97 17.99 29.83
C ARG A 296 -10.00 18.19 31.36
N ARG A 297 -9.08 19.03 31.88
CA ARG A 297 -9.32 20.45 32.27
C ARG A 297 -8.16 20.99 33.13
N ASN A 298 -7.77 22.23 32.85
CA ASN A 298 -6.71 22.99 33.50
C ASN A 298 -6.89 23.13 35.03
N GLN A 299 -5.83 22.94 35.83
CA GLN A 299 -5.23 23.97 36.71
C GLN A 299 -4.04 23.43 37.53
N ALA A 300 -3.00 24.28 37.58
CA ALA A 300 -2.01 24.48 38.65
C ALA A 300 -0.73 23.61 38.77
N GLN A 301 0.40 24.27 38.43
CA GLN A 301 1.67 24.42 39.16
C GLN A 301 2.61 23.19 39.31
N SER A 302 3.61 23.03 38.41
CA SER A 302 5.04 23.46 38.51
C SER A 302 5.96 22.36 39.11
N PRO A 303 7.32 22.44 39.02
CA PRO A 303 8.12 22.07 37.85
C PRO A 303 9.28 21.07 38.19
N SER A 304 9.86 20.38 37.20
CA SER A 304 11.34 20.20 37.08
C SER A 304 11.76 19.23 35.97
N ASN A 305 12.66 19.75 35.12
CA ASN A 305 13.84 19.12 34.54
C ASN A 305 13.71 17.80 33.75
N ALA A 306 13.72 17.92 32.42
CA ALA A 306 14.58 17.09 31.59
C ALA A 306 14.97 17.87 30.32
N HIS A 307 16.28 17.97 30.13
CA HIS A 307 17.00 18.67 29.07
C HIS A 307 17.09 17.75 27.84
N GLU A 308 16.42 18.09 26.73
CA GLU A 308 16.71 17.53 25.41
C GLU A 308 17.05 18.65 24.43
N GLU A 309 18.30 18.70 23.97
CA GLU A 309 18.65 19.47 22.78
C GLU A 309 19.65 18.71 21.87
N LYS A 310 19.08 17.86 21.03
CA LYS A 310 19.27 17.77 19.57
C LYS A 310 20.62 18.25 19.01
N HIS A 311 21.49 17.32 18.63
CA HIS A 311 22.50 17.56 17.59
C HIS A 311 21.91 17.39 16.20
N LYS A 312 21.60 18.51 15.53
CA LYS A 312 21.42 18.58 14.07
C LYS A 312 22.75 18.97 13.43
N ARG A 313 23.22 18.11 12.52
CA ARG A 313 24.31 18.36 11.58
C ARG A 313 24.01 19.60 10.72
N ARG A 314 25.00 20.49 10.58
CA ARG A 314 25.08 21.43 9.46
C ARG A 314 26.52 21.54 8.99
N VAL A 315 26.72 21.05 7.76
CA VAL A 315 27.89 21.29 6.91
C VAL A 315 27.91 22.78 6.57
N LYS A 316 29.06 23.46 6.76
CA LYS A 316 29.43 24.61 5.93
C LYS A 316 30.95 24.86 5.95
N ASP A 317 31.43 25.17 4.75
CA ASP A 317 32.80 25.32 4.28
C ASP A 317 33.71 26.23 5.10
N GLY A 318 35.01 25.92 5.05
CA GLY A 318 36.09 26.74 5.58
C GLY A 318 37.42 26.46 4.90
N CYS A 319 37.52 26.81 3.61
CA CYS A 319 38.78 27.00 2.90
C CYS A 319 39.60 28.11 3.57
N LYS A 320 40.85 27.84 3.97
CA LYS A 320 41.91 28.85 4.09
C LYS A 320 43.27 28.25 3.70
N HIS A 321 43.76 28.67 2.55
CA HIS A 321 45.17 28.93 2.31
C HIS A 321 45.60 30.08 3.24
N GLN A 322 46.77 29.97 3.89
CA GLN A 322 47.96 30.76 3.54
C GLN A 322 49.16 30.26 4.33
#